data_AF-A0A919PM99-F1
#
_entry.id   AF-A0A919PM99-F1
#
_cell.length_a   1.000
_cell.length_b   1.000
_cell.length_c   1.000
_cell.angle_alpha   90.00
_cell.angle_beta   90.00
_cell.angle_gamma   90.00
#
_symmetry.space_group_name_H-M   'P 1'
#
loop_
_entity.id
_entity.type
_entity.pdbx_description
1 polymer ?
#
loop_
_entity_poly.entity_id
_entity_poly.type
_entity_poly.pdbx_seq_one_letter_code
_entity_poly.pdbx_strand_id
1 'polypeptide(L)'
;MESRRARPTLRVVQDDLLAGWESPHAQPQAGVGGRDPLSPLSELPHPIIRKALESFGDDPECDNYVGRIKSSTRLVLFEIKSGQWRGGVWIDPETGVFWLIAAGLAKGGHKDHDDFYERVKRADQSGEIDRWLPTDDDRRQLKRETAARMLTDWELNLQRVVLEALRTVAEGGTTAFALPHPADPAKRFGECTLTVAQVHEPDFEYEETVVEIDLANEFCGSNLGWQATIRVLISISPPETSWDRFGDSYSTISELKSHFLRVDELQAITDRGQVAQSDPNDMAHYTHKNNLALSSVEGLGVRSMCGIYFVPYQDHESRPKCPVCEERYLKLPT
;
A
#
# COMPACT_ATOMS: atom_id res chain seq x y z
N MET A 1 -18.32 -2.48 5.04
CA MET A 1 -19.13 -2.38 3.80
C MET A 1 -18.16 -2.58 2.65
N GLU A 2 -18.34 -3.63 1.86
CA GLU A 2 -17.43 -3.91 0.74
C GLU A 2 -17.55 -2.80 -0.32
N SER A 3 -16.44 -2.50 -1.00
CA SER A 3 -16.39 -1.40 -1.97
C SER A 3 -17.37 -1.65 -3.11
N ARG A 4 -18.19 -0.64 -3.46
CA ARG A 4 -19.11 -0.67 -4.62
C ARG A 4 -18.38 -0.62 -5.96
N ARG A 5 -17.08 -0.33 -5.96
CA ARG A 5 -16.26 -0.17 -7.15
C ARG A 5 -16.29 -1.45 -7.97
N ALA A 6 -16.79 -1.34 -9.21
CA ALA A 6 -16.83 -2.50 -10.09
C ALA A 6 -15.42 -3.00 -10.43
N ARG A 7 -15.24 -4.31 -10.32
CA ARG A 7 -13.96 -5.00 -10.53
C ARG A 7 -14.12 -6.17 -11.51
N PRO A 8 -13.10 -6.51 -12.30
CA PRO A 8 -13.17 -7.72 -13.12
C PRO A 8 -13.02 -8.98 -12.27
N THR A 9 -13.63 -10.07 -12.73
CA THR A 9 -13.24 -11.41 -12.29
C THR A 9 -11.91 -11.79 -12.93
N LEU A 10 -11.18 -12.71 -12.31
CA LEU A 10 -9.97 -13.32 -12.84
C LEU A 10 -10.22 -13.83 -14.26
N ARG A 11 -11.31 -14.57 -14.48
CA ARG A 11 -11.74 -15.06 -15.80
C ARG A 11 -11.76 -13.95 -16.86
N VAL A 12 -12.39 -12.81 -16.58
CA VAL A 12 -12.41 -11.68 -17.54
C VAL A 12 -11.00 -11.22 -17.87
N VAL A 13 -10.14 -11.11 -16.85
CA VAL A 13 -8.75 -10.71 -17.03
C VAL A 13 -7.96 -11.72 -17.86
N GLN A 14 -8.19 -13.04 -17.70
CA GLN A 14 -7.45 -14.09 -18.42
C GLN A 14 -8.00 -14.36 -19.83
N ASP A 15 -9.33 -14.40 -19.98
CA ASP A 15 -9.99 -14.96 -21.16
C ASP A 15 -10.57 -13.89 -22.08
N ASP A 16 -11.08 -12.80 -21.51
CA ASP A 16 -11.81 -11.78 -22.27
C ASP A 16 -10.88 -10.62 -22.69
N LEU A 17 -9.90 -10.27 -21.85
CA LEU A 17 -9.02 -9.11 -22.01
C LEU A 17 -7.64 -9.49 -22.55
N LEU A 18 -7.61 -10.13 -23.72
CA LEU A 18 -6.37 -10.55 -24.38
C LEU A 18 -5.66 -9.44 -25.17
N ALA A 19 -6.28 -8.28 -25.32
CA ALA A 19 -5.77 -7.13 -26.08
C ALA A 19 -6.38 -5.83 -25.55
N GLY A 20 -5.91 -4.68 -26.06
CA GLY A 20 -6.47 -3.36 -25.69
C GLY A 20 -5.91 -2.76 -24.40
N TRP A 21 -4.84 -3.34 -23.85
CA TRP A 21 -4.06 -2.80 -22.74
C TRP A 21 -3.34 -1.52 -23.15
N GLU A 22 -3.28 -0.54 -22.25
CA GLU A 22 -2.62 0.75 -22.52
C GLU A 22 -1.10 0.65 -22.64
N SER A 23 -0.53 -0.44 -22.12
CA SER A 23 0.87 -0.79 -22.31
C SER A 23 0.99 -2.28 -22.68
N PRO A 24 1.91 -2.67 -23.59
CA PRO A 24 2.18 -4.07 -23.90
C PRO A 24 2.63 -4.87 -22.67
N HIS A 25 3.25 -4.21 -21.68
CA HIS A 25 3.66 -4.82 -20.42
C HIS A 25 2.54 -4.88 -19.38
N ALA A 26 1.39 -4.26 -19.65
CA ALA A 26 0.27 -4.25 -18.73
C ALA A 26 -0.65 -5.47 -18.84
N GLN A 27 -0.47 -6.31 -19.88
CA GLN A 27 -1.25 -7.53 -20.04
C GLN A 27 -0.94 -8.51 -18.90
N PRO A 28 -1.91 -8.76 -17.99
CA PRO A 28 -1.77 -9.75 -16.93
C PRO A 28 -1.53 -11.14 -17.50
N GLN A 29 -0.50 -11.83 -17.02
CA GLN A 29 -0.52 -13.29 -16.99
C GLN A 29 -1.32 -13.72 -15.77
N ALA A 30 -2.33 -14.54 -15.98
CA ALA A 30 -3.26 -14.88 -14.94
C ALA A 30 -3.01 -16.31 -14.43
N GLY A 31 -2.84 -16.44 -13.11
CA GLY A 31 -2.48 -17.69 -12.44
C GLY A 31 -1.62 -17.48 -11.20
N VAL A 32 -1.54 -18.50 -10.34
CA VAL A 32 -0.66 -18.55 -9.16
C VAL A 32 0.80 -18.48 -9.62
N GLY A 33 1.39 -17.28 -9.63
CA GLY A 33 2.79 -17.06 -10.01
C GLY A 33 3.08 -15.86 -10.93
N GLY A 34 2.11 -14.99 -11.24
CA GLY A 34 2.31 -13.90 -12.22
C GLY A 34 2.08 -12.46 -11.75
N ARG A 35 1.56 -12.23 -10.53
CA ARG A 35 1.40 -10.88 -9.95
C ARG A 35 1.62 -10.87 -8.46
N ASP A 36 1.95 -9.68 -7.94
CA ASP A 36 1.76 -9.36 -6.54
C ASP A 36 0.27 -9.58 -6.19
N PRO A 37 -0.07 -10.54 -5.31
CA PRO A 37 -1.44 -10.82 -4.89
C PRO A 37 -2.16 -9.61 -4.26
N LEU A 38 -1.47 -8.49 -4.04
CA LEU A 38 -1.99 -7.27 -3.45
C LEU A 38 -2.41 -6.19 -4.48
N SER A 39 -2.07 -6.33 -5.76
CA SER A 39 -2.44 -5.35 -6.79
C SER A 39 -3.97 -5.33 -7.06
N PRO A 40 -4.66 -4.18 -6.95
CA PRO A 40 -6.11 -4.11 -7.18
C PRO A 40 -6.52 -4.43 -8.62
N LEU A 41 -7.35 -5.45 -8.84
CA LEU A 41 -7.83 -5.76 -10.20
C LEU A 41 -8.71 -4.65 -10.81
N SER A 42 -9.32 -3.79 -9.99
CA SER A 42 -10.11 -2.64 -10.43
C SER A 42 -9.27 -1.50 -11.02
N GLU A 43 -7.96 -1.49 -10.78
CA GLU A 43 -7.06 -0.39 -11.18
C GLU A 43 -6.19 -0.76 -12.39
N LEU A 44 -6.45 -1.92 -13.00
CA LEU A 44 -5.68 -2.35 -14.16
C LEU A 44 -5.91 -1.40 -15.35
N PRO A 45 -4.85 -1.07 -16.10
CA PRO A 45 -4.90 -0.05 -17.15
C PRO A 45 -5.52 -0.62 -18.43
N HIS A 46 -6.81 -0.90 -18.37
CA HIS A 46 -7.63 -1.34 -19.49
C HIS A 46 -8.90 -0.46 -19.62
N PRO A 47 -9.26 0.02 -20.82
CA PRO A 47 -10.36 0.96 -21.01
C PRO A 47 -11.71 0.49 -20.43
N ILE A 48 -12.03 -0.80 -20.56
CA ILE A 48 -13.31 -1.34 -20.03
C ILE A 48 -13.28 -1.56 -18.51
N ILE A 49 -12.11 -1.78 -17.90
CA ILE A 49 -11.96 -1.90 -16.45
C ILE A 49 -12.14 -0.52 -15.83
N ARG A 50 -11.42 0.48 -16.36
CA ARG A 50 -11.60 1.89 -15.96
C ARG A 50 -13.05 2.32 -16.11
N LYS A 51 -13.68 1.98 -17.24
CA LYS A 51 -15.08 2.32 -17.45
C LYS A 51 -16.02 1.65 -16.44
N ALA A 52 -15.73 0.41 -16.02
CA ALA A 52 -16.51 -0.25 -14.97
C ALA A 52 -16.42 0.54 -13.66
N LEU A 53 -15.20 0.94 -13.27
CA LEU A 53 -14.96 1.76 -12.08
C LEU A 53 -15.68 3.12 -12.14
N GLU A 54 -15.63 3.80 -13.29
CA GLU A 54 -16.33 5.08 -13.50
C GLU A 54 -17.86 4.95 -13.51
N SER A 55 -18.38 3.82 -14.02
CA SER A 55 -19.82 3.59 -14.13
C SER A 55 -20.47 3.14 -12.82
N PHE A 56 -19.68 2.60 -11.88
CA PHE A 56 -20.13 2.12 -10.57
C PHE A 56 -19.18 2.61 -9.49
N GLY A 57 -19.36 3.88 -9.12
CA GLY A 57 -18.54 4.57 -8.14
C GLY A 57 -18.99 4.37 -6.70
N ASP A 58 -18.46 5.21 -5.81
CA ASP A 58 -18.82 5.18 -4.39
C ASP A 58 -20.23 5.78 -4.14
N ASP A 59 -20.72 6.67 -5.02
CA ASP A 59 -22.07 7.27 -4.97
C ASP A 59 -23.03 6.59 -5.96
N PRO A 60 -24.08 5.88 -5.48
CA PRO A 60 -25.08 5.23 -6.31
C PRO A 60 -25.83 6.17 -7.27
N GLU A 61 -26.04 7.44 -6.87
CA GLU A 61 -26.78 8.41 -7.68
C GLU A 61 -25.98 8.85 -8.91
N CYS A 62 -24.66 8.59 -8.90
CA CYS A 62 -23.75 8.89 -9.99
C CYS A 62 -23.50 7.69 -10.92
N ASP A 63 -24.17 6.54 -10.71
CA ASP A 63 -23.99 5.35 -11.54
C ASP A 63 -24.37 5.65 -13.01
N ASN A 64 -23.45 5.39 -13.94
CA ASN A 64 -23.59 5.77 -15.35
C ASN A 64 -23.33 4.58 -16.28
N TYR A 65 -24.21 3.58 -16.20
CA TYR A 65 -24.29 2.45 -17.11
C TYR A 65 -25.36 2.69 -18.19
N VAL A 66 -25.28 1.96 -19.30
CA VAL A 66 -26.16 2.18 -20.46
C VAL A 66 -27.58 1.63 -20.23
N GLY A 67 -27.67 0.48 -19.59
CA GLY A 67 -28.92 -0.22 -19.32
C GLY A 67 -28.66 -1.69 -19.02
N ARG A 68 -29.68 -2.53 -19.15
CA ARG A 68 -29.52 -3.98 -19.02
C ARG A 68 -29.22 -4.62 -20.37
N ILE A 69 -28.33 -5.61 -20.39
CA ILE A 69 -28.06 -6.43 -21.57
C ILE A 69 -29.29 -7.32 -21.81
N LYS A 70 -30.11 -6.96 -22.80
CA LYS A 70 -31.41 -7.61 -23.07
C LYS A 70 -31.32 -9.10 -23.40
N SER A 71 -30.20 -9.55 -23.95
CA SER A 71 -29.97 -10.95 -24.31
C SER A 71 -29.57 -11.84 -23.13
N SER A 72 -29.29 -11.26 -21.96
CA SER A 72 -28.98 -12.00 -20.73
C SER A 72 -30.25 -12.09 -19.90
N THR A 73 -30.84 -13.28 -19.84
CA THR A 73 -32.11 -13.52 -19.13
C THR A 73 -31.91 -14.29 -17.83
N ARG A 74 -30.85 -15.09 -17.71
CA ARG A 74 -30.47 -15.83 -16.50
C ARG A 74 -29.80 -14.93 -15.46
N LEU A 75 -28.94 -14.02 -15.92
CA LEU A 75 -28.24 -13.04 -15.09
C LEU A 75 -28.65 -11.62 -15.46
N VAL A 76 -28.86 -10.76 -14.46
CA VAL A 76 -29.04 -9.32 -14.69
C VAL A 76 -27.67 -8.69 -14.89
N LEU A 77 -27.35 -8.36 -16.14
CA LEU A 77 -26.09 -7.70 -16.50
C LEU A 77 -26.33 -6.24 -16.88
N PHE A 78 -25.62 -5.36 -16.19
CA PHE A 78 -25.56 -3.95 -16.50
C PHE A 78 -24.48 -3.67 -17.54
N GLU A 79 -24.88 -2.95 -18.58
CA GLU A 79 -24.06 -2.70 -19.75
C GLU A 79 -23.17 -1.47 -19.56
N ILE A 80 -21.87 -1.63 -19.81
CA ILE A 80 -20.90 -0.54 -19.88
C ILE A 80 -20.23 -0.50 -21.26
N LYS A 81 -19.86 0.71 -21.71
CA LYS A 81 -19.25 0.94 -23.04
C LYS A 81 -18.05 1.88 -22.95
N SER A 82 -16.95 1.49 -23.57
CA SER A 82 -15.76 2.33 -23.73
C SER A 82 -15.17 2.13 -25.13
N GLY A 83 -15.39 3.10 -26.04
CA GLY A 83 -15.06 2.94 -27.45
C GLY A 83 -15.72 1.70 -28.07
N GLN A 84 -14.91 0.77 -28.60
CA GLN A 84 -15.40 -0.51 -29.14
C GLN A 84 -15.63 -1.58 -28.06
N TRP A 85 -15.15 -1.37 -26.84
CA TRP A 85 -15.32 -2.32 -25.75
C TRP A 85 -16.72 -2.27 -25.17
N ARG A 86 -17.21 -3.45 -24.82
CA ARG A 86 -18.47 -3.70 -24.11
C ARG A 86 -18.16 -4.53 -22.88
N GLY A 87 -18.87 -4.25 -21.79
CA GLY A 87 -18.76 -4.98 -20.55
C GLY A 87 -20.14 -5.29 -19.96
N GLY A 88 -20.24 -6.43 -19.29
CA GLY A 88 -21.39 -6.84 -18.50
C GLY A 88 -21.01 -6.92 -17.03
N VAL A 89 -21.58 -6.02 -16.23
CA VAL A 89 -21.40 -5.99 -14.77
C VAL A 89 -22.58 -6.70 -14.11
N TRP A 90 -22.28 -7.65 -13.24
CA TRP A 90 -23.23 -8.34 -12.39
C TRP A 90 -23.04 -7.88 -10.94
N ILE A 91 -24.14 -7.66 -10.23
CA ILE A 91 -24.11 -7.31 -8.81
C ILE A 91 -24.40 -8.57 -8.03
N ASP A 92 -23.47 -8.96 -7.16
CA ASP A 92 -23.65 -10.09 -6.28
C ASP A 92 -24.76 -9.78 -5.26
N PRO A 93 -25.90 -10.50 -5.28
CA PRO A 93 -27.01 -10.21 -4.38
C PRO A 93 -26.70 -10.53 -2.91
N GLU A 94 -25.70 -11.37 -2.63
CA GLU A 94 -25.34 -11.75 -1.27
C GLU A 94 -24.37 -10.75 -0.65
N THR A 95 -23.36 -10.34 -1.42
CA THR A 95 -22.25 -9.49 -0.92
C THR A 95 -22.41 -8.01 -1.31
N GLY A 96 -23.21 -7.72 -2.34
CA GLY A 96 -23.34 -6.39 -2.93
C GLY A 96 -22.17 -5.98 -3.81
N VAL A 97 -21.22 -6.88 -4.10
CA VAL A 97 -20.02 -6.58 -4.90
C VAL A 97 -20.37 -6.52 -6.39
N PHE A 98 -19.77 -5.56 -7.08
CA PHE A 98 -19.96 -5.31 -8.50
C PHE A 98 -18.86 -6.02 -9.30
N TRP A 99 -19.23 -7.08 -10.01
CA TRP A 99 -18.32 -7.90 -10.80
C TRP A 99 -18.51 -7.64 -12.29
N LEU A 100 -17.48 -7.12 -12.96
CA LEU A 100 -17.37 -7.22 -14.41
C LEU A 100 -17.09 -8.69 -14.74
N ILE A 101 -18.13 -9.41 -15.18
CA ILE A 101 -18.07 -10.85 -15.46
C ILE A 101 -17.94 -11.16 -16.95
N ALA A 102 -18.12 -10.17 -17.84
CA ALA A 102 -17.94 -10.33 -19.27
C ALA A 102 -17.37 -9.06 -19.90
N ALA A 103 -16.39 -9.19 -20.79
CA ALA A 103 -15.89 -8.11 -21.63
C ALA A 103 -15.66 -8.57 -23.07
N GLY A 104 -15.72 -7.65 -24.03
CA GLY A 104 -15.44 -7.97 -25.44
C GLY A 104 -15.61 -6.79 -26.37
N LEU A 105 -15.33 -7.00 -27.65
CA LEU A 105 -15.47 -5.97 -28.69
C LEU A 105 -16.85 -6.03 -29.35
N ALA A 106 -17.37 -4.85 -29.73
CA ALA A 106 -18.47 -4.74 -30.68
C ALA A 106 -17.94 -4.93 -32.11
N LYS A 107 -18.33 -6.02 -32.78
CA LYS A 107 -17.83 -6.42 -34.12
C LYS A 107 -18.99 -6.56 -35.12
N GLY A 108 -18.70 -6.28 -36.40
CA GLY A 108 -19.61 -6.58 -37.53
C GLY A 108 -21.04 -6.03 -37.45
N GLY A 109 -21.25 -4.89 -36.78
CA GLY A 109 -22.60 -4.36 -36.58
C GLY A 109 -23.49 -5.23 -35.69
N HIS A 110 -22.90 -5.93 -34.71
CA HIS A 110 -23.56 -6.82 -33.75
C HIS A 110 -24.09 -8.13 -34.33
N LYS A 111 -23.47 -8.63 -35.41
CA LYS A 111 -23.86 -9.87 -36.07
C LYS A 111 -22.73 -10.90 -36.18
N ASP A 112 -21.51 -10.50 -35.88
CA ASP A 112 -20.37 -11.42 -35.91
C ASP A 112 -20.46 -12.42 -34.75
N HIS A 113 -19.99 -13.63 -35.01
CA HIS A 113 -19.94 -14.70 -34.00
C HIS A 113 -19.12 -14.31 -32.75
N ASP A 114 -18.10 -13.47 -32.95
CA ASP A 114 -17.21 -12.97 -31.90
C ASP A 114 -17.66 -11.60 -31.36
N ASP A 115 -18.83 -11.10 -31.77
CA ASP A 115 -19.43 -9.91 -31.16
C ASP A 115 -19.84 -10.22 -29.72
N PHE A 116 -19.58 -9.24 -28.85
CA PHE A 116 -19.90 -9.32 -27.44
C PHE A 116 -21.34 -9.79 -27.15
N TYR A 117 -22.36 -9.22 -27.79
CA TYR A 117 -23.75 -9.52 -27.44
C TYR A 117 -24.20 -10.91 -27.90
N GLU A 118 -23.71 -11.38 -29.06
CA GLU A 118 -23.98 -12.74 -29.53
C GLU A 118 -23.29 -13.77 -28.65
N ARG A 119 -22.09 -13.47 -28.12
CA ARG A 119 -21.43 -14.32 -27.11
C ARG A 119 -22.25 -14.40 -25.82
N VAL A 120 -22.72 -13.27 -25.28
CA VAL A 120 -23.58 -13.25 -24.08
C VAL A 120 -24.86 -14.05 -24.31
N LYS A 121 -25.55 -13.80 -25.44
CA LYS A 121 -26.80 -14.50 -25.80
C LYS A 121 -26.61 -16.01 -25.86
N ARG A 122 -25.51 -16.47 -26.45
CA ARG A 122 -25.24 -17.90 -26.61
C ARG A 122 -24.92 -18.56 -25.27
N ALA A 123 -24.11 -17.90 -24.44
CA ALA A 123 -23.81 -18.37 -23.08
C ALA A 123 -25.06 -18.42 -22.19
N ASP A 124 -25.98 -17.46 -22.34
CA ASP A 124 -27.28 -17.45 -21.65
C ASP A 124 -28.14 -18.65 -22.09
N GLN A 125 -28.26 -18.89 -23.39
CA GLN A 125 -29.03 -20.00 -23.96
C GLN A 125 -28.45 -21.38 -23.61
N SER A 126 -27.12 -21.54 -23.60
CA SER A 126 -26.46 -22.80 -23.22
C SER A 126 -26.39 -23.00 -21.70
N GLY A 127 -26.58 -21.94 -20.92
CA GLY A 127 -26.37 -21.93 -19.47
C GLY A 127 -24.93 -21.84 -19.02
N GLU A 128 -23.98 -21.67 -19.95
CA GLU A 128 -22.58 -21.43 -19.62
C GLU A 128 -22.35 -20.08 -18.95
N ILE A 129 -23.30 -19.14 -19.05
CA ILE A 129 -23.21 -17.83 -18.41
C ILE A 129 -23.05 -17.91 -16.88
N ASP A 130 -23.56 -18.97 -16.26
CA ASP A 130 -23.40 -19.21 -14.82
C ASP A 130 -21.93 -19.47 -14.45
N ARG A 131 -21.11 -19.98 -15.39
CA ARG A 131 -19.66 -20.16 -15.20
C ARG A 131 -18.88 -18.84 -15.25
N TRP A 132 -19.53 -17.72 -15.59
CA TRP A 132 -18.89 -16.40 -15.60
C TRP A 132 -18.96 -15.71 -14.24
N LEU A 133 -19.79 -16.21 -13.32
CA LEU A 133 -19.89 -15.71 -11.96
C LEU A 133 -18.55 -15.82 -11.21
N PRO A 134 -18.30 -14.93 -10.22
CA PRO A 134 -17.09 -14.97 -9.43
C PRO A 134 -16.92 -16.31 -8.69
N THR A 135 -15.69 -16.79 -8.70
CA THR A 135 -15.24 -18.02 -8.02
C THR A 135 -14.70 -17.69 -6.62
N ASP A 136 -14.34 -18.72 -5.86
CA ASP A 136 -13.70 -18.52 -4.56
C ASP A 136 -12.31 -17.86 -4.66
N ASP A 137 -11.62 -18.02 -5.79
CA ASP A 137 -10.37 -17.31 -6.04
C ASP A 137 -10.60 -15.81 -6.22
N ASP A 138 -11.68 -15.41 -6.90
CA ASP A 138 -12.08 -14.01 -7.04
C ASP A 138 -12.37 -13.38 -5.67
N ARG A 139 -13.10 -14.09 -4.81
CA ARG A 139 -13.43 -13.65 -3.44
C ARG A 139 -12.18 -13.55 -2.57
N ARG A 140 -11.27 -14.54 -2.65
CA ARG A 140 -9.98 -14.51 -1.95
C ARG A 140 -9.14 -13.31 -2.38
N GLN A 141 -9.10 -13.02 -3.68
CA GLN A 141 -8.38 -11.89 -4.24
C GLN A 141 -8.98 -10.56 -3.76
N LEU A 142 -10.31 -10.42 -3.79
CA LEU A 142 -11.00 -9.25 -3.24
C LEU A 142 -10.69 -9.00 -1.76
N LYS A 143 -10.67 -10.07 -0.95
CA LYS A 143 -10.33 -9.97 0.46
C LYS A 143 -8.91 -9.45 0.68
N ARG A 144 -7.94 -9.93 -0.11
CA ARG A 144 -6.54 -9.47 -0.03
C ARG A 144 -6.39 -8.02 -0.42
N GLU A 145 -6.97 -7.61 -1.53
CA GLU A 145 -6.94 -6.22 -2.00
C GLU A 145 -7.63 -5.27 -1.01
N THR A 146 -8.76 -5.69 -0.44
CA THR A 146 -9.48 -4.91 0.56
C THR A 146 -8.64 -4.74 1.83
N ALA A 147 -8.00 -5.81 2.30
CA ALA A 147 -7.10 -5.75 3.46
C ALA A 147 -5.88 -4.86 3.19
N ALA A 148 -5.25 -4.99 2.03
CA ALA A 148 -4.12 -4.15 1.63
C ALA A 148 -4.50 -2.66 1.60
N ARG A 149 -5.63 -2.33 0.95
CA ARG A 149 -6.14 -0.95 0.90
C ARG A 149 -6.44 -0.41 2.30
N MET A 150 -7.11 -1.19 3.15
CA MET A 150 -7.41 -0.78 4.53
C MET A 150 -6.12 -0.48 5.33
N LEU A 151 -5.08 -1.29 5.16
CA LEU A 151 -3.78 -1.04 5.81
C LEU A 151 -3.11 0.23 5.27
N THR A 152 -3.07 0.42 3.95
CA THR A 152 -2.51 1.64 3.35
C THR A 152 -3.27 2.89 3.77
N ASP A 153 -4.60 2.87 3.76
CA ASP A 153 -5.44 3.99 4.20
C ASP A 153 -5.21 4.31 5.68
N TRP A 154 -5.03 3.28 6.50
CA TRP A 154 -4.71 3.42 7.91
C TRP A 154 -3.31 4.02 8.14
N GLU A 155 -2.29 3.56 7.43
CA GLU A 155 -0.94 4.12 7.47
C GLU A 155 -0.90 5.59 7.03
N LEU A 156 -1.67 5.94 5.99
CA LEU A 156 -1.86 7.34 5.57
C LEU A 156 -2.54 8.17 6.65
N ASN A 157 -3.50 7.60 7.38
CA ASN A 157 -4.14 8.30 8.49
C ASN A 157 -3.17 8.53 9.67
N LEU A 158 -2.39 7.51 10.05
CA LEU A 158 -1.31 7.65 11.03
C LEU A 158 -0.33 8.76 10.62
N GLN A 159 0.10 8.75 9.36
CA GLN A 159 0.98 9.77 8.79
C GLN A 159 0.41 11.19 8.93
N ARG A 160 -0.88 11.38 8.63
CA ARG A 160 -1.56 12.68 8.77
C ARG A 160 -1.57 13.16 10.22
N VAL A 161 -1.88 12.27 11.16
CA VAL A 161 -1.89 12.62 12.59
C VAL A 161 -0.49 13.03 13.05
N VAL A 162 0.55 12.31 12.63
CA VAL A 162 1.93 12.65 12.98
C VAL A 162 2.38 13.96 12.34
N LEU A 163 1.95 14.26 11.11
CA LEU A 163 2.21 15.53 10.45
C LEU A 163 1.64 16.72 11.25
N GLU A 164 0.40 16.62 11.75
CA GLU A 164 -0.18 17.65 12.61
C GLU A 164 0.54 17.79 13.95
N ALA A 165 0.99 16.66 14.52
CA ALA A 165 1.80 16.67 15.73
C ALA A 165 3.13 17.40 15.51
N LEU A 166 3.85 17.07 14.43
CA LEU A 166 5.10 17.73 14.04
C LEU A 166 4.92 19.23 13.84
N ARG A 167 3.84 19.66 13.17
CA ARG A 167 3.51 21.09 13.01
C ARG A 167 3.37 21.81 14.34
N THR A 168 2.80 21.13 15.33
CA THR A 168 2.58 21.69 16.67
C THR A 168 3.89 21.90 17.42
N VAL A 169 4.88 21.03 17.22
CA VAL A 169 6.15 21.04 17.97
C VAL A 169 7.37 21.44 17.12
N ALA A 170 7.17 21.97 15.90
CA ALA A 170 8.26 22.30 14.99
C ALA A 170 9.23 23.36 15.56
N GLU A 171 8.73 24.24 16.43
CA GLU A 171 9.52 25.24 17.18
C GLU A 171 10.01 24.73 18.54
N GLY A 172 9.85 23.43 18.80
CA GLY A 172 10.05 22.80 20.10
C GLY A 172 8.77 22.68 20.93
N GLY A 173 8.85 21.89 21.99
CA GLY A 173 7.75 21.60 22.91
C GLY A 173 7.29 20.15 22.87
N THR A 174 6.14 19.89 23.48
CA THR A 174 5.56 18.54 23.62
C THR A 174 4.11 18.56 23.17
N THR A 175 3.70 17.52 22.44
CA THR A 175 2.31 17.27 22.06
C THR A 175 1.96 15.80 22.21
N ALA A 176 0.68 15.50 22.46
CA ALA A 176 0.16 14.15 22.51
C ALA A 176 -0.92 13.95 21.44
N PHE A 177 -0.97 12.76 20.84
CA PHE A 177 -1.95 12.42 19.82
C PHE A 177 -2.35 10.96 19.87
N ALA A 178 -3.63 10.70 19.59
CA ALA A 178 -4.16 9.34 19.52
C ALA A 178 -3.79 8.66 18.20
N LEU A 179 -3.40 7.39 18.28
CA LEU A 179 -3.24 6.55 17.09
C LEU A 179 -4.63 6.03 16.67
N PRO A 180 -5.07 6.26 15.42
CA PRO A 180 -6.34 5.73 14.93
C PRO A 180 -6.32 4.20 14.86
N HIS A 181 -7.45 3.56 15.15
CA HIS A 181 -7.60 2.12 14.98
C HIS A 181 -7.97 1.79 13.52
N PRO A 182 -7.38 0.72 12.92
CA PRO A 182 -7.46 0.45 11.47
C PRO A 182 -8.87 0.14 10.94
N ALA A 183 -9.80 -0.30 11.80
CA ALA A 183 -11.14 -0.72 11.39
C ALA A 183 -12.30 -0.03 12.13
N ASP A 184 -12.02 0.64 13.25
CA ASP A 184 -13.06 1.11 14.16
C ASP A 184 -12.58 2.37 14.90
N PRO A 185 -12.94 3.57 14.43
CA PRO A 185 -12.49 4.83 15.03
C PRO A 185 -12.86 5.00 16.51
N ALA A 186 -13.85 4.26 17.02
CA ALA A 186 -14.25 4.32 18.42
C ALA A 186 -13.35 3.50 19.35
N LYS A 187 -12.52 2.60 18.81
CA LYS A 187 -11.60 1.78 19.59
C LYS A 187 -10.26 2.49 19.78
N ARG A 188 -9.68 2.32 20.97
CA ARG A 188 -8.33 2.79 21.27
C ARG A 188 -7.31 1.86 20.61
N PHE A 189 -6.43 2.42 19.78
CA PHE A 189 -5.25 1.70 19.29
C PHE A 189 -4.02 1.99 20.16
N GLY A 190 -3.78 3.26 20.44
CA GLY A 190 -2.69 3.73 21.28
C GLY A 190 -2.65 5.26 21.34
N GLU A 191 -1.69 5.79 22.07
CA GLU A 191 -1.40 7.21 22.19
C GLU A 191 0.11 7.43 22.05
N CYS A 192 0.48 8.56 21.45
CA CYS A 192 1.87 8.96 21.31
C CYS A 192 2.09 10.32 21.97
N THR A 193 3.23 10.46 22.64
CA THR A 193 3.74 11.74 23.10
C THR A 193 4.99 12.06 22.30
N LEU A 194 4.98 13.19 21.58
CA LEU A 194 6.11 13.69 20.80
C LEU A 194 6.66 14.93 21.48
N THR A 195 7.96 14.91 21.79
CA THR A 195 8.71 16.03 22.34
C THR A 195 9.86 16.40 21.41
N VAL A 196 10.03 17.70 21.16
CA VAL A 196 11.16 18.28 20.43
C VAL A 196 11.83 19.31 21.34
N ALA A 197 13.11 19.15 21.60
CA ALA A 197 13.92 20.08 22.37
C ALA A 197 15.04 20.67 21.51
N GLN A 198 15.11 22.00 21.46
CA GLN A 198 16.21 22.71 20.80
C GLN A 198 17.33 22.95 21.81
N VAL A 199 18.49 22.34 21.56
CA VAL A 199 19.67 22.46 22.42
C VAL A 199 20.67 23.39 21.76
N HIS A 200 21.09 24.41 22.50
CA HIS A 200 22.07 25.38 22.07
C HIS A 200 23.31 25.28 22.98
N GLU A 201 24.35 24.61 22.51
CA GLU A 201 25.66 24.58 23.16
C GLU A 201 26.66 25.45 22.39
N PRO A 202 27.71 26.00 23.05
CA PRO A 202 28.62 26.98 22.43
C PRO A 202 29.28 26.54 21.11
N ASP A 203 29.46 25.23 20.92
CA ASP A 203 30.13 24.64 19.75
C ASP A 203 29.20 23.75 18.91
N PHE A 204 27.95 23.52 19.34
CA PHE A 204 27.03 22.59 18.67
C PHE A 204 25.57 22.91 18.99
N GLU A 205 24.75 23.03 17.95
CA GLU A 205 23.31 23.26 18.08
C GLU A 205 22.56 22.11 17.40
N TYR A 206 21.56 21.56 18.10
CA TYR A 206 20.83 20.39 17.62
C TYR A 206 19.39 20.34 18.15
N GLU A 207 18.56 19.53 17.49
CA GLU A 207 17.22 19.18 17.92
C GLU A 207 17.22 17.74 18.45
N GLU A 208 16.78 17.56 19.69
CA GLU A 208 16.51 16.25 20.26
C GLU A 208 15.02 15.95 20.14
N THR A 209 14.69 14.84 19.48
CA THR A 209 13.33 14.34 19.35
C THR A 209 13.15 13.12 20.23
N VAL A 210 12.07 13.09 21.02
CA VAL A 210 11.67 11.93 21.81
C VAL A 210 10.21 11.59 21.50
N VAL A 211 9.93 10.32 21.24
CA VAL A 211 8.60 9.78 20.98
C VAL A 211 8.34 8.66 21.95
N GLU A 212 7.28 8.80 22.75
CA GLU A 212 6.77 7.72 23.60
C GLU A 212 5.51 7.15 22.96
N ILE A 213 5.42 5.82 22.85
CA ILE A 213 4.33 5.14 22.14
C ILE A 213 3.65 4.15 23.09
N ASP A 214 2.50 4.53 23.66
CA ASP A 214 1.67 3.67 24.51
C ASP A 214 0.58 2.98 23.68
N LEU A 215 0.79 1.71 23.35
CA LEU A 215 -0.19 0.90 22.62
C LEU A 215 -1.18 0.25 23.57
N ALA A 216 -2.43 0.05 23.12
CA ALA A 216 -3.36 -0.80 23.85
C ALA A 216 -2.82 -2.23 23.92
N ASN A 217 -3.07 -2.92 25.03
CA ASN A 217 -2.50 -4.24 25.34
C ASN A 217 -2.64 -5.28 24.22
N GLU A 218 -3.74 -5.25 23.44
CA GLU A 218 -3.96 -6.19 22.34
C GLU A 218 -3.00 -5.97 21.15
N PHE A 219 -2.42 -4.77 21.02
CA PHE A 219 -1.48 -4.40 19.97
C PHE A 219 -0.01 -4.45 20.43
N CYS A 220 0.25 -4.47 21.73
CA CYS A 220 1.60 -4.62 22.29
C CYS A 220 2.25 -5.92 21.79
N GLY A 221 3.38 -5.80 21.08
CA GLY A 221 4.09 -6.94 20.49
C GLY A 221 3.42 -7.58 19.27
N SER A 222 2.32 -7.00 18.77
CA SER A 222 1.67 -7.45 17.54
C SER A 222 2.33 -6.85 16.30
N ASN A 223 2.15 -7.49 15.13
CA ASN A 223 2.60 -6.94 13.85
C ASN A 223 1.96 -5.58 13.54
N LEU A 224 0.67 -5.39 13.86
CA LEU A 224 -0.02 -4.11 13.66
C LEU A 224 0.56 -3.03 14.57
N GLY A 225 0.83 -3.35 15.84
CA GLY A 225 1.50 -2.43 16.77
C GLY A 225 2.86 -1.99 16.23
N TRP A 226 3.66 -2.95 15.75
CA TRP A 226 4.96 -2.67 15.14
C TRP A 226 4.86 -1.81 13.87
N GLN A 227 3.88 -2.09 13.00
CA GLN A 227 3.63 -1.27 11.81
C GLN A 227 3.28 0.17 12.18
N ALA A 228 2.42 0.38 13.18
CA ALA A 228 2.09 1.72 13.66
C ALA A 228 3.32 2.44 14.23
N THR A 229 4.11 1.77 15.06
CA THR A 229 5.38 2.29 15.58
C THR A 229 6.28 2.76 14.45
N ILE A 230 6.57 1.90 13.48
CA ILE A 230 7.45 2.23 12.36
C ILE A 230 6.89 3.37 11.52
N ARG A 231 5.58 3.40 11.27
CA ARG A 231 4.92 4.51 10.56
C ARG A 231 5.06 5.84 11.30
N VAL A 232 4.95 5.84 12.63
CA VAL A 232 5.20 7.05 13.44
C VAL A 232 6.65 7.50 13.30
N LEU A 233 7.62 6.61 13.50
CA LEU A 233 9.04 6.94 13.43
C LEU A 233 9.45 7.44 12.05
N ILE A 234 9.07 6.74 10.96
CA ILE A 234 9.34 7.16 9.58
C ILE A 234 8.71 8.52 9.26
N SER A 235 7.52 8.81 9.80
CA SER A 235 6.90 10.13 9.62
C SER A 235 7.76 11.25 10.22
N ILE A 236 8.39 10.99 11.38
CA ILE A 236 9.15 11.98 12.14
C ILE A 236 10.60 12.11 11.64
N SER A 237 11.29 10.98 11.49
CA SER A 237 12.66 10.91 11.00
C SER A 237 12.84 9.62 10.19
N PRO A 238 12.93 9.72 8.85
CA PRO A 238 12.99 8.58 7.94
C PRO A 238 14.15 7.59 8.12
N PRO A 239 15.39 8.01 8.49
CA PRO A 239 16.51 7.08 8.52
C PRO A 239 16.28 5.88 9.44
N GLU A 240 16.48 4.66 8.91
CA GLU A 240 16.20 3.41 9.63
C GLU A 240 17.03 3.24 10.92
N THR A 241 18.18 3.91 10.99
CA THR A 241 19.19 3.67 12.03
C THR A 241 19.45 4.87 12.94
N SER A 242 18.70 5.97 12.80
CA SER A 242 18.90 7.16 13.63
C SER A 242 18.18 7.09 14.98
N TRP A 243 17.27 6.12 15.16
CA TRP A 243 16.47 5.99 16.37
C TRP A 243 17.15 5.10 17.41
N ASP A 244 17.40 5.68 18.58
CA ASP A 244 17.67 4.94 19.82
C ASP A 244 16.34 4.52 20.45
N ARG A 245 16.33 3.36 21.14
CA ARG A 245 15.13 2.83 21.81
C ARG A 245 15.43 2.44 23.26
N PHE A 246 14.58 2.92 24.17
CA PHE A 246 14.53 2.47 25.56
C PHE A 246 13.07 2.18 25.97
N GLY A 247 12.73 0.90 26.11
CA GLY A 247 11.35 0.48 26.34
C GLY A 247 10.44 0.89 25.17
N ASP A 248 9.45 1.72 25.47
CA ASP A 248 8.50 2.28 24.50
C ASP A 248 8.79 3.76 24.15
N SER A 249 9.96 4.25 24.56
CA SER A 249 10.50 5.55 24.18
C SER A 249 11.55 5.40 23.08
N TYR A 250 11.48 6.30 22.10
CA TYR A 250 12.36 6.37 20.94
C TYR A 250 12.94 7.77 20.85
N SER A 251 14.25 7.90 20.63
CA SER A 251 14.90 9.20 20.53
C SER A 251 15.85 9.29 19.35
N THR A 252 16.00 10.50 18.80
CA THR A 252 16.97 10.81 17.75
C THR A 252 17.45 12.24 17.92
N ILE A 253 18.65 12.53 17.43
CA ILE A 253 19.20 13.88 17.34
C ILE A 253 19.29 14.28 15.87
N SER A 254 18.97 15.53 15.57
CA SER A 254 19.02 16.09 14.22
C SER A 254 19.55 17.53 14.23
N GLU A 255 19.89 18.07 13.06
CA GLU A 255 20.31 19.47 12.93
C GLU A 255 19.14 20.41 13.27
N LEU A 256 19.44 21.63 13.71
CA LEU A 256 18.41 22.65 13.92
C LEU A 256 17.53 22.84 12.68
N LYS A 257 16.22 22.99 12.90
CA LYS A 257 15.18 23.16 11.88
C LYS A 257 14.93 21.93 11.00
N SER A 258 15.46 20.76 11.34
CA SER A 258 15.17 19.52 10.60
C SER A 258 13.66 19.23 10.57
N HIS A 259 12.94 19.53 11.64
CA HIS A 259 11.49 19.32 11.69
C HIS A 259 10.69 20.23 10.75
N PHE A 260 11.15 21.45 10.46
CA PHE A 260 10.50 22.32 9.46
C PHE A 260 10.58 21.73 8.06
N LEU A 261 11.79 21.33 7.65
CA LEU A 261 12.00 20.65 6.36
C LEU A 261 11.15 19.38 6.29
N ARG A 262 11.10 18.63 7.39
CA ARG A 262 10.34 17.39 7.45
C ARG A 262 8.84 17.62 7.31
N VAL A 263 8.28 18.65 7.92
CA VAL A 263 6.85 19.01 7.78
C VAL A 263 6.51 19.25 6.31
N ASP A 264 7.35 20.01 5.58
CA ASP A 264 7.12 20.31 4.16
C ASP A 264 7.20 19.04 3.29
N GLU A 265 8.21 18.21 3.50
CA GLU A 265 8.37 16.93 2.79
C GLU A 265 7.19 15.98 3.05
N LEU A 266 6.85 15.79 4.33
CA LEU A 266 5.79 14.88 4.75
C LEU A 266 4.43 15.37 4.26
N GLN A 267 4.18 16.68 4.24
CA GLN A 267 2.99 17.28 3.64
C GLN A 267 2.92 16.95 2.15
N ALA A 268 4.00 17.17 1.39
CA ALA A 268 4.02 16.88 -0.03
C ALA A 268 3.78 15.39 -0.35
N ILE A 269 4.31 14.48 0.47
CA ILE A 269 4.07 13.03 0.36
C ILE A 269 2.61 12.70 0.69
N THR A 270 2.07 13.29 1.76
CA THR A 270 0.70 13.08 2.21
C THR A 270 -0.33 13.58 1.19
N ASP A 271 -0.08 14.73 0.56
CA ASP A 271 -0.95 15.30 -0.48
C ASP A 271 -1.05 14.43 -1.73
N ARG A 272 0.01 13.67 -2.02
CA ARG A 272 0.01 12.66 -3.10
C ARG A 272 -0.67 11.35 -2.70
N GLY A 273 -1.16 11.23 -1.45
CA GLY A 273 -1.72 9.97 -0.94
C GLY A 273 -0.68 8.86 -0.83
N GLN A 274 0.59 9.22 -0.65
CA GLN A 274 1.70 8.26 -0.56
C GLN A 274 2.11 8.07 0.89
N VAL A 275 2.51 6.85 1.24
CA VAL A 275 3.11 6.53 2.53
C VAL A 275 4.60 6.87 2.45
N ALA A 276 5.11 7.70 3.35
CA ALA A 276 6.53 8.04 3.39
C ALA A 276 7.37 6.77 3.59
N GLN A 277 8.48 6.67 2.89
CA GLN A 277 9.37 5.52 2.99
C GLN A 277 10.42 5.77 4.07
N SER A 278 10.93 4.70 4.67
CA SER A 278 12.16 4.79 5.44
C SER A 278 13.33 5.09 4.52
N ASP A 279 14.34 5.78 5.03
CA ASP A 279 15.60 5.97 4.33
C ASP A 279 16.57 4.87 4.79
N PRO A 280 16.95 3.96 3.88
CA PRO A 280 17.96 2.95 4.17
C PRO A 280 19.27 3.59 4.61
N ASN A 281 20.08 2.83 5.34
CA ASN A 281 21.44 3.22 5.69
C ASN A 281 22.22 3.65 4.42
N ASP A 282 22.93 4.77 4.52
CA ASP A 282 23.73 5.35 3.45
C ASP A 282 25.22 4.99 3.55
N MET A 283 25.63 4.36 4.66
CA MET A 283 27.00 3.97 4.94
C MET A 283 27.18 2.44 4.96
N ALA A 284 28.33 1.97 4.47
CA ALA A 284 28.75 0.58 4.62
C ALA A 284 29.32 0.34 6.02
N HIS A 285 28.62 -0.46 6.81
CA HIS A 285 29.02 -0.81 8.18
C HIS A 285 29.72 -2.17 8.23
N TYR A 286 30.73 -2.29 9.09
CA TYR A 286 31.46 -3.55 9.25
C TYR A 286 30.74 -4.44 10.24
N THR A 287 30.60 -5.73 9.94
CA THR A 287 30.13 -6.74 10.89
C THR A 287 30.87 -8.04 10.66
N HIS A 288 30.64 -9.02 11.54
CA HIS A 288 31.27 -10.32 11.41
C HIS A 288 30.69 -11.07 10.19
N LYS A 289 31.57 -11.64 9.34
CA LYS A 289 31.17 -12.30 8.09
C LYS A 289 30.11 -13.40 8.26
N ASN A 290 30.16 -14.15 9.37
CA ASN A 290 29.20 -15.23 9.63
C ASN A 290 27.77 -14.70 9.89
N ASN A 291 27.64 -13.42 10.23
CA ASN A 291 26.35 -12.77 10.43
C ASN A 291 25.79 -12.22 9.12
N LEU A 292 26.55 -12.14 8.03
CA LEU A 292 26.09 -11.49 6.79
C LEU A 292 25.31 -12.43 5.87
N ALA A 293 25.85 -13.60 5.56
CA ALA A 293 25.32 -14.44 4.47
C ALA A 293 23.86 -14.88 4.69
N LEU A 294 23.54 -15.39 5.88
CA LEU A 294 22.18 -15.82 6.21
C LEU A 294 21.26 -14.62 6.40
N SER A 295 21.70 -13.60 7.13
CA SER A 295 20.90 -12.41 7.40
C SER A 295 20.55 -11.59 6.16
N SER A 296 21.39 -11.60 5.13
CA SER A 296 21.10 -10.95 3.84
C SER A 296 19.97 -11.65 3.08
N VAL A 297 19.86 -12.99 3.22
CA VAL A 297 18.83 -13.80 2.57
C VAL A 297 17.52 -13.79 3.36
N GLU A 298 17.62 -13.86 4.69
CA GLU A 298 16.46 -13.94 5.59
C GLU A 298 15.93 -12.56 6.02
N GLY A 299 16.61 -11.47 5.64
CA GLY A 299 16.23 -10.11 6.03
C GLY A 299 16.41 -9.83 7.52
N LEU A 300 17.36 -10.51 8.17
CA LEU A 300 17.61 -10.36 9.60
C LEU A 300 18.55 -9.19 9.89
N GLY A 301 18.27 -8.47 10.98
CA GLY A 301 19.14 -7.41 11.47
C GLY A 301 20.47 -7.96 11.98
N VAL A 302 21.57 -7.29 11.64
CA VAL A 302 22.91 -7.57 12.15
C VAL A 302 23.44 -6.36 12.89
N ARG A 303 24.22 -6.61 13.95
CA ARG A 303 24.91 -5.53 14.67
C ARG A 303 26.24 -5.23 13.99
N SER A 304 26.44 -3.96 13.65
CA SER A 304 27.72 -3.45 13.15
C SER A 304 28.76 -3.27 14.26
N MET A 305 30.02 -3.09 13.85
CA MET A 305 31.15 -2.77 14.71
C MET A 305 31.02 -1.39 15.36
N CYS A 306 30.37 -0.41 14.70
CA CYS A 306 30.09 0.89 15.30
C CYS A 306 28.95 0.81 16.34
N GLY A 307 28.08 -0.19 16.23
CA GLY A 307 27.01 -0.49 17.19
C GLY A 307 25.60 -0.43 16.59
N ILE A 308 25.46 0.19 15.41
CA ILE A 308 24.22 0.29 14.62
C ILE A 308 23.73 -1.09 14.22
N TYR A 309 22.43 -1.34 14.37
CA TYR A 309 21.76 -2.50 13.79
C TYR A 309 21.24 -2.15 12.39
N PHE A 310 21.48 -3.02 11.42
CA PHE A 310 21.01 -2.83 10.05
C PHE A 310 20.70 -4.18 9.40
N VAL A 311 19.89 -4.21 8.33
CA VAL A 311 19.69 -5.42 7.53
C VAL A 311 20.62 -5.33 6.31
N PRO A 312 21.47 -6.34 6.04
CA PRO A 312 22.48 -6.29 4.99
C PRO A 312 21.89 -6.62 3.60
N TYR A 313 20.89 -5.84 3.14
CA TYR A 313 20.25 -6.04 1.83
C TYR A 313 20.81 -5.14 0.72
N GLN A 314 21.64 -4.15 1.07
CA GLN A 314 22.22 -3.20 0.11
C GLN A 314 23.62 -3.63 -0.33
N ASP A 315 24.00 -3.24 -1.56
CA ASP A 315 25.37 -3.42 -2.04
C ASP A 315 26.33 -2.48 -1.29
N HIS A 316 27.11 -3.05 -0.38
CA HIS A 316 28.10 -2.33 0.42
C HIS A 316 29.24 -1.70 -0.41
N GLU A 317 29.57 -2.21 -1.60
CA GLU A 317 30.64 -1.64 -2.44
C GLU A 317 30.23 -0.30 -3.05
N SER A 318 28.92 -0.09 -3.21
CA SER A 318 28.35 1.15 -3.76
C SER A 318 28.26 2.30 -2.74
N ARG A 319 28.66 2.08 -1.48
CA ARG A 319 28.45 3.02 -0.37
C ARG A 319 29.78 3.48 0.27
N PRO A 320 29.85 4.72 0.77
CA PRO A 320 30.96 5.15 1.61
C PRO A 320 31.07 4.30 2.88
N LYS A 321 32.29 3.98 3.30
CA LYS A 321 32.55 3.21 4.51
C LYS A 321 32.25 4.04 5.76
N CYS A 322 31.61 3.42 6.75
CA CYS A 322 31.40 4.05 8.05
C CYS A 322 32.76 4.39 8.71
N PRO A 323 33.06 5.67 8.97
CA PRO A 323 34.36 6.08 9.49
C PRO A 323 34.64 5.49 10.88
N VAL A 324 33.61 5.33 11.71
CA VAL A 324 33.72 4.70 13.05
C VAL A 324 34.04 3.21 12.94
N CYS A 325 33.43 2.50 11.98
CA CYS A 325 33.76 1.09 11.73
C CYS A 325 35.20 0.95 11.22
N GLU A 326 35.62 1.83 10.31
CA GLU A 326 36.98 1.82 9.75
C GLU A 326 38.03 2.12 10.82
N GLU A 327 37.82 3.14 11.65
CA GLU A 327 38.69 3.48 12.77
C GLU A 327 38.83 2.31 13.77
N ARG A 328 37.70 1.70 14.16
CA ARG A 328 37.70 0.56 15.10
C ARG A 328 38.40 -0.66 14.51
N TYR A 329 38.18 -0.92 13.22
CA TYR A 329 38.82 -2.03 12.52
C TYR A 329 40.34 -1.87 12.47
N LEU A 330 40.83 -0.66 12.16
CA LEU A 330 42.27 -0.36 12.12
C LEU A 330 42.96 -0.47 13.50
N LYS A 331 42.20 -0.37 14.59
CA LYS A 331 42.70 -0.53 15.97
C LYS A 331 42.70 -1.98 16.47
N LEU A 332 42.21 -2.94 15.69
CA LEU A 332 42.22 -4.35 16.09
C LEU A 332 43.66 -4.88 16.14
N PRO A 333 44.01 -5.72 17.15
CA PRO A 333 45.32 -6.36 17.19
C PRO A 333 45.48 -7.28 15.98
N THR A 334 46.61 -7.15 15.27
CA THR A 334 47.01 -8.05 14.16
C THR A 334 47.48 -9.40 14.65
#